data_AF-A0A1Z4JAZ4-F1
#
_entry.id   AF-A0A1Z4JAZ4-F1
#
_cell.length_a   1.000
_cell.length_b   1.000
_cell.length_c   1.000
_cell.angle_alpha   90.00
_cell.angle_beta   90.00
_cell.angle_gamma   90.00
#
_symmetry.space_group_name_H-M   'P 1'
#
loop_
_entity.id
_entity.type
_entity.pdbx_description
1 polymer ?
#
loop_
_entity_poly.entity_id
_entity_poly.type
_entity_poly.pdbx_seq_one_letter_code
_entity_poly.pdbx_strand_id
1 'polypeptide(L)'
;MVPSFLAIVLLGGVVYWIAHYRQLIERSHRLEQQIQTHQQQIEQTWIEIHNGPLQVLAFLMREVQTHNLAQQELLQHLHTVYREIQSGVQRLQDPSSSR
;
A
#
# COMPACT_ATOMS: atom_id res chain seq x y z
N MET A 1 52.50 -7.42 -27.85
CA MET A 1 51.13 -6.94 -28.19
C MET A 1 50.03 -7.57 -27.34
N VAL A 2 50.10 -8.87 -27.00
CA VAL A 2 49.13 -9.58 -26.13
C VAL A 2 48.84 -8.94 -24.75
N PRO A 3 49.83 -8.42 -23.98
CA PRO A 3 49.55 -7.94 -22.62
C PRO A 3 48.66 -6.68 -22.56
N SER A 4 48.70 -5.84 -23.60
CA SER A 4 47.91 -4.61 -23.66
C SER A 4 46.42 -4.87 -23.90
N PHE A 5 46.08 -5.88 -24.71
CA PHE A 5 44.67 -6.27 -24.92
C PHE A 5 44.05 -6.84 -23.64
N LEU A 6 44.82 -7.62 -22.88
CA LEU A 6 44.39 -8.22 -21.63
C LEU A 6 44.09 -7.13 -20.58
N ALA A 7 44.93 -6.09 -20.51
CA ALA A 7 44.69 -4.93 -19.67
C ALA A 7 43.40 -4.18 -20.02
N ILE A 8 43.11 -3.98 -21.32
CA ILE A 8 41.89 -3.30 -21.78
C ILE A 8 40.63 -4.10 -21.44
N VAL A 9 40.66 -5.42 -21.62
CA VAL A 9 39.52 -6.29 -21.29
C VAL A 9 39.24 -6.30 -19.79
N LEU A 10 40.28 -6.34 -18.96
CA LEU A 10 40.12 -6.26 -17.50
C LEU A 10 39.55 -4.92 -17.05
N LEU A 11 40.06 -3.81 -17.60
CA LEU A 11 39.53 -2.47 -17.32
C LEU A 11 38.08 -2.32 -17.77
N GLY A 12 37.75 -2.81 -18.96
CA GLY A 12 36.38 -2.85 -19.48
C GLY A 12 35.44 -3.68 -18.61
N GLY A 13 35.90 -4.84 -18.14
CA GLY A 13 35.15 -5.70 -17.23
C GLY A 13 34.89 -5.03 -15.88
N VAL A 14 35.88 -4.33 -15.32
CA VAL A 14 35.72 -3.57 -14.07
C VAL A 14 34.73 -2.42 -14.24
N VAL A 15 34.83 -1.65 -15.32
CA VAL A 15 33.89 -0.56 -15.60
C VAL A 15 32.47 -1.08 -15.81
N TYR A 16 32.31 -2.18 -16.56
CA TYR A 16 31.02 -2.83 -16.76
C TYR A 16 30.43 -3.32 -15.44
N TRP A 17 31.24 -3.97 -14.60
CA TRP A 17 30.82 -4.44 -13.28
C TRP A 17 30.34 -3.28 -12.39
N ILE A 18 31.09 -2.19 -12.35
CA ILE A 18 30.72 -0.98 -11.58
C ILE A 18 29.39 -0.42 -12.09
N ALA A 19 29.23 -0.29 -13.42
CA ALA A 19 27.99 0.22 -14.01
C ALA A 19 26.78 -0.68 -13.69
N HIS A 20 26.96 -2.00 -13.80
CA HIS A 20 25.91 -2.97 -13.50
C HIS A 20 25.53 -2.95 -12.01
N TYR A 21 26.51 -2.85 -11.11
CA TYR A 21 26.28 -2.74 -9.68
C TYR A 21 25.51 -1.47 -9.31
N ARG A 22 25.84 -0.31 -9.91
CA ARG A 22 25.07 0.92 -9.72
C ARG A 22 23.62 0.78 -10.18
N GLN A 23 23.41 0.13 -11.33
CA GLN A 23 22.06 -0.12 -11.84
C GLN A 23 21.23 -1.00 -10.89
N LEU A 24 21.86 -2.00 -10.26
CA LEU A 24 21.21 -2.85 -9.25
C LEU A 24 20.79 -2.05 -8.02
N ILE A 25 21.66 -1.19 -7.49
CA ILE A 25 21.35 -0.32 -6.34
C ILE A 25 20.21 0.65 -6.65
N GLU A 26 20.20 1.25 -7.85
CA GLU A 26 19.10 2.14 -8.22
C GLU A 26 17.77 1.39 -8.34
N ARG A 27 17.79 0.14 -8.81
CA ARG A 27 16.59 -0.71 -8.84
C ARG A 27 16.13 -1.06 -7.43
N SER A 28 17.04 -1.42 -6.52
CA SER A 28 16.66 -1.74 -5.14
C SER A 28 16.05 -0.54 -4.43
N HIS A 29 16.65 0.65 -4.56
CA HIS A 29 16.08 1.87 -3.97
C HIS A 29 14.71 2.24 -4.54
N ARG A 30 14.49 2.07 -5.86
CA ARG A 30 13.17 2.27 -6.45
C ARG A 30 12.13 1.29 -5.89
N LEU A 31 12.51 0.03 -5.71
CA LEU A 31 11.63 -0.98 -5.11
C LEU A 31 11.33 -0.66 -3.64
N GLU A 32 12.33 -0.27 -2.86
CA GLU A 32 12.16 0.14 -1.46
C GLU A 32 11.21 1.34 -1.35
N GLN A 33 11.37 2.35 -2.21
CA GLN A 33 10.47 3.51 -2.25
C GLN A 33 9.04 3.09 -2.57
N GLN A 34 8.84 2.22 -3.57
CA GLN A 34 7.51 1.72 -3.92
C GLN A 34 6.86 0.95 -2.76
N ILE A 35 7.63 0.09 -2.07
CA ILE A 35 7.15 -0.64 -0.89
C ILE A 35 6.76 0.34 0.21
N GLN A 36 7.59 1.35 0.49
CA GLN A 36 7.28 2.36 1.51
C GLN A 36 6.02 3.14 1.18
N THR A 37 5.83 3.57 -0.07
CA THR A 37 4.60 4.26 -0.50
C THR A 37 3.37 3.37 -0.34
N HIS A 38 3.46 2.11 -0.75
CA HIS A 38 2.36 1.15 -0.55
C HIS A 38 2.05 0.93 0.94
N GLN A 39 3.07 0.80 1.79
CA GLN A 39 2.87 0.66 3.24
C GLN A 39 2.18 1.89 3.83
N GLN A 40 2.56 3.09 3.42
CA GLN A 40 1.90 4.32 3.85
C GLN A 40 0.42 4.38 3.43
N GLN A 41 0.10 3.96 2.20
CA GLN A 41 -1.28 3.90 1.72
C GLN A 41 -2.13 2.87 2.48
N ILE A 42 -1.53 1.72 2.80
CA ILE A 42 -2.16 0.69 3.66
C ILE A 42 -2.45 1.27 5.04
N GLU A 43 -1.46 1.91 5.68
CA GLU A 43 -1.61 2.47 7.02
C GLU A 43 -2.68 3.57 7.06
N GLN A 44 -2.68 4.48 6.08
CA GLN A 44 -3.69 5.53 5.99
C GLN A 44 -5.10 4.96 5.83
N THR A 45 -5.26 3.96 4.98
CA THR A 45 -6.55 3.31 4.77
C THR A 45 -6.98 2.51 6.00
N TRP A 46 -6.03 1.87 6.69
CA TRP A 46 -6.30 1.18 7.94
C TRP A 46 -6.82 2.15 9.01
N ILE A 47 -6.17 3.30 9.18
CA ILE A 47 -6.61 4.35 10.09
C ILE A 47 -8.02 4.84 9.72
N GLU A 48 -8.31 5.04 8.44
CA GLU A 48 -9.62 5.49 7.98
C GLU A 48 -10.72 4.46 8.27
N ILE A 49 -10.48 3.17 7.97
CA ILE A 49 -11.42 2.08 8.25
C ILE A 49 -11.60 1.90 9.77
N HIS A 50 -10.53 2.02 10.55
CA HIS A 50 -10.59 1.84 11.99
C HIS A 50 -11.36 2.99 12.67
N ASN A 51 -11.17 4.22 12.20
CA ASN A 51 -11.78 5.40 12.82
C ASN A 51 -13.23 5.65 12.39
N GLY A 52 -13.64 5.28 11.18
CA GLY A 52 -15.01 5.47 10.72
C GLY A 52 -15.88 4.22 10.93
N PRO A 53 -15.85 3.26 10.00
CA PRO A 53 -16.79 2.15 9.99
C PRO A 53 -16.72 1.26 11.23
N LEU A 54 -15.54 1.07 11.84
CA LEU A 54 -15.42 0.26 13.06
C LEU A 54 -16.08 0.93 14.27
N GLN A 55 -15.97 2.26 14.40
CA GLN A 55 -16.66 3.03 15.44
C GLN A 55 -18.18 2.98 15.25
N VAL A 56 -18.65 3.15 14.02
CA VAL A 56 -20.08 3.04 13.69
C VAL A 56 -20.59 1.64 14.01
N LEU A 57 -19.81 0.59 13.72
CA LEU A 57 -20.16 -0.78 14.07
C LEU A 57 -20.24 -0.99 15.60
N ALA A 58 -19.31 -0.42 16.36
CA ALA A 58 -19.30 -0.48 17.83
C ALA A 58 -20.52 0.25 18.43
N PHE A 59 -20.88 1.41 17.88
CA PHE A 59 -22.10 2.12 18.23
C PHE A 59 -23.34 1.27 17.95
N LEU A 60 -23.43 0.67 16.75
CA LEU A 60 -24.54 -0.19 16.36
C LEU A 60 -24.68 -1.43 17.24
N MET A 61 -23.56 -2.08 17.57
CA MET A 61 -23.54 -3.24 18.47
C MET A 61 -24.04 -2.88 19.85
N ARG A 62 -23.61 -1.74 20.40
CA ARG A 62 -24.15 -1.23 21.66
C ARG A 62 -25.64 -1.03 21.51
N GLU A 63 -26.09 -0.39 20.44
CA GLU A 63 -27.46 0.06 20.35
C GLU A 63 -28.49 -1.04 20.08
N VAL A 64 -28.09 -2.11 19.40
CA VAL A 64 -28.90 -3.34 19.30
C VAL A 64 -28.96 -4.10 20.63
N GLN A 65 -27.94 -3.97 21.49
CA GLN A 65 -27.91 -4.61 22.81
C GLN A 65 -28.71 -3.82 23.87
N THR A 66 -28.70 -2.48 23.80
CA THR A 66 -29.39 -1.61 24.77
C THR A 66 -30.78 -1.17 24.36
N HIS A 67 -31.07 -1.08 23.07
CA HIS A 67 -32.37 -0.64 22.54
C HIS A 67 -32.94 -1.64 21.53
N ASN A 68 -34.27 -1.67 21.42
CA ASN A 68 -34.97 -2.51 20.44
C ASN A 68 -34.96 -1.78 19.08
N LEU A 69 -33.77 -1.70 18.48
CA LEU A 69 -33.53 -1.03 17.20
C LEU A 69 -34.37 -1.69 16.11
N ALA A 70 -35.12 -0.88 15.35
CA ALA A 70 -35.94 -1.41 14.27
C ALA A 70 -35.06 -2.08 13.22
N GLN A 71 -35.44 -3.28 12.77
CA GLN A 71 -34.65 -4.10 11.84
C GLN A 71 -34.26 -3.34 10.56
N GLN A 72 -35.12 -2.43 10.08
CA GLN A 72 -34.83 -1.58 8.92
C GLN A 72 -33.72 -0.56 9.19
N GLU A 73 -33.69 0.07 10.38
CA GLU A 73 -32.64 1.02 10.75
C GLU A 73 -31.28 0.31 10.91
N LEU A 74 -31.29 -0.88 11.51
CA LEU A 74 -30.11 -1.73 11.64
C LEU A 74 -29.53 -2.12 10.27
N LEU A 75 -30.38 -2.57 9.34
CA LEU A 75 -29.97 -2.90 7.98
C LEU A 75 -29.40 -1.69 7.24
N GLN A 76 -30.00 -0.51 7.41
CA GLN A 76 -29.52 0.71 6.78
C GLN A 76 -28.13 1.10 7.28
N HIS A 77 -27.89 1.03 8.59
CA HIS A 77 -26.58 1.35 9.16
C HIS A 77 -25.50 0.33 8.77
N LEU A 78 -25.84 -0.97 8.76
CA LEU A 78 -24.94 -2.01 8.26
C LEU A 78 -24.57 -1.78 6.79
N HIS A 79 -25.52 -1.33 5.97
CA HIS A 79 -25.27 -1.03 4.56
C HIS A 79 -24.37 0.20 4.38
N THR A 80 -24.51 1.22 5.23
CA THR A 80 -23.61 2.38 5.26
C THR A 80 -22.19 1.96 5.61
N VAL A 81 -22.01 1.20 6.69
CA VAL A 81 -20.70 0.68 7.11
C VAL A 81 -20.06 -0.19 6.02
N TYR A 82 -20.85 -1.05 5.37
CA TYR A 82 -20.39 -1.87 4.26
C TYR A 82 -19.86 -1.02 3.09
N ARG A 83 -20.57 0.04 2.69
CA ARG A 83 -20.11 0.94 1.63
C ARG A 83 -18.84 1.70 2.01
N GLU A 84 -18.72 2.15 3.26
CA GLU A 84 -17.53 2.86 3.73
C GLU A 84 -16.30 1.95 3.67
N ILE A 85 -16.41 0.71 4.18
CA ILE A 85 -15.34 -0.30 4.08
C ILE A 85 -15.01 -0.59 2.60
N GLN A 86 -16.03 -0.79 1.76
CA GLN A 86 -15.82 -1.06 0.33
C GLN A 86 -15.11 0.11 -0.37
N SER A 87 -15.44 1.36 -0.01
CA SER A 87 -14.78 2.55 -0.55
C SER A 87 -13.32 2.66 -0.12
N GLY A 88 -12.99 2.27 1.11
CA GLY A 88 -11.61 2.20 1.60
C GLY A 88 -10.82 1.12 0.85
N VAL A 89 -11.41 -0.06 0.67
CA VAL A 89 -10.79 -1.16 -0.08
C VAL A 89 -10.57 -0.80 -1.56
N GLN A 90 -11.51 -0.10 -2.21
CA GLN A 90 -11.33 0.36 -3.59
C GLN A 90 -10.17 1.37 -3.72
N ARG A 91 -10.00 2.27 -2.75
CA ARG A 91 -8.86 3.21 -2.73
C ARG A 91 -7.50 2.53 -2.59
N LEU A 92 -7.45 1.34 -1.98
CA LEU A 92 -6.25 0.50 -1.96
C LEU A 92 -5.99 -0.22 -3.29
N GLN A 93 -7.04 -0.50 -4.06
CA GLN A 93 -6.94 -1.17 -5.36
C GLN A 93 -6.62 -0.21 -6.50
N ASP A 94 -6.97 1.07 -6.36
CA ASP A 94 -6.70 2.12 -7.35
C ASP A 94 -5.83 3.25 -6.76
N PRO A 95 -4.49 3.12 -6.78
CA PRO A 95 -3.58 4.15 -6.28
C PRO A 95 -3.59 5.45 -7.11
N SER A 96 -4.38 5.54 -8.20
CA SER A 96 -4.50 6.74 -9.02
C SER A 96 -5.64 7.68 -8.60
N SER A 97 -6.53 7.25 -7.69
CA SER A 97 -7.70 8.03 -7.27
C SER A 97 -7.45 9.04 -6.14
N SER A 98 -6.22 9.13 -5.64
CA SER A 98 -5.82 10.05 -4.56
C SER A 98 -5.08 11.30 -5.08
N ARG A 99 -5.41 11.76 -6.28
CA ARG A 99 -4.93 13.03 -6.87
C ARG A 99 -6.03 14.07 -6.93
#